data_AF-A0A5Q4ZXN9-F1
#
_entry.id   AF-A0A5Q4ZXN9-F1
#
_cell.length_a   1.000
_cell.length_b   1.000
_cell.length_c   1.000
_cell.angle_alpha   90.00
_cell.angle_beta   90.00
_cell.angle_gamma   90.00
#
_symmetry.space_group_name_H-M   'P 1'
#
loop_
_entity.id
_entity.type
_entity.pdbx_description
1 polymer ?
#
loop_
_entity_poly.entity_id
_entity_poly.type
_entity_poly.pdbx_seq_one_letter_code
_entity_poly.pdbx_strand_id
1 'polypeptide(L)'
;MQIHPTSLEFENLPSVYALLDSIIFMWFIVLVTVAIISWVAAKIWHIHSIPKHLAKEKGLAQAKLIFWMCILGLVWKPLWVLAVLAIVTDWDKVQAWFKGAQS
;
A
#
# COMPACT_ATOMS: atom_id res chain seq x y z
N MET A 1 2.91 58.78 -16.54
CA MET A 1 3.88 58.23 -17.53
C MET A 1 3.76 56.71 -17.46
N GLN A 2 3.12 56.09 -18.45
CA GLN A 2 3.20 54.64 -18.61
C GLN A 2 4.57 54.34 -19.21
N ILE A 3 5.42 53.64 -18.46
CA ILE A 3 6.83 53.47 -18.83
C ILE A 3 7.00 52.30 -19.83
N HIS A 4 5.99 51.44 -19.96
CA HIS A 4 5.87 50.39 -20.97
C HIS A 4 4.40 50.14 -21.34
N PRO A 5 4.06 49.85 -22.62
CA PRO A 5 2.74 49.37 -22.99
C PRO A 5 2.61 47.90 -22.57
N THR A 6 2.21 47.64 -21.33
CA THR A 6 1.91 46.28 -20.87
C THR A 6 0.45 45.95 -21.13
N SER A 7 0.19 44.96 -21.98
CA SER A 7 -1.12 44.33 -22.12
C SER A 7 -1.26 43.20 -21.08
N LEU A 8 -2.50 42.87 -20.69
CA LEU A 8 -2.79 41.72 -19.82
C LEU A 8 -2.78 40.39 -20.60
N GLU A 9 -2.53 40.44 -21.90
CA GLU A 9 -2.51 39.27 -22.77
C GLU A 9 -1.08 38.79 -22.95
N PHE A 10 -0.90 37.47 -22.93
CA PHE A 10 0.41 36.87 -23.17
C PHE A 10 0.78 37.06 -24.64
N GLU A 11 1.81 37.85 -24.93
CA GLU A 11 2.30 38.06 -26.30
C GLU A 11 2.91 36.78 -26.90
N ASN A 12 3.35 35.84 -26.06
CA ASN A 12 3.84 34.53 -26.48
C ASN A 12 3.38 33.46 -25.49
N LEU A 13 2.99 32.29 -26.02
CA LEU A 13 2.66 31.13 -25.20
C LEU A 13 3.92 30.58 -24.52
N PRO A 14 3.81 30.07 -23.28
CA PRO A 14 4.95 29.46 -22.60
C PRO A 14 5.51 28.27 -23.39
N SER A 15 6.84 28.19 -23.50
CA SER A 15 7.54 27.15 -24.29
C SER A 15 7.23 25.71 -23.86
N VAL A 16 6.75 25.52 -22.62
CA VAL A 16 6.29 24.23 -22.09
C VAL A 16 5.02 23.69 -22.76
N TYR A 17 4.21 24.53 -23.41
CA TYR A 17 2.98 24.08 -24.08
C TYR A 17 3.27 23.07 -25.20
N ALA A 18 4.32 23.30 -25.99
CA ALA A 18 4.71 22.37 -27.06
C ALA A 18 5.15 20.99 -26.53
N LEU A 19 5.69 20.95 -25.31
CA LEU A 19 6.03 19.69 -24.64
C LEU A 19 4.78 18.98 -24.12
N LEU A 20 3.83 19.70 -23.53
CA LEU A 20 2.56 19.14 -23.06
C LEU A 20 1.67 18.65 -24.21
N ASP A 21 1.74 19.27 -25.38
CA ASP A 21 1.03 18.85 -26.59
C ASP A 21 1.70 17.66 -27.31
N SER A 22 2.91 17.29 -26.90
CA SER A 22 3.63 16.15 -27.47
C SER A 22 2.99 14.82 -27.06
N ILE A 23 2.50 14.08 -28.06
CA ILE A 23 1.95 12.73 -27.89
C ILE A 23 2.91 11.81 -27.14
N ILE A 24 4.21 11.88 -27.44
CA ILE A 24 5.24 11.03 -26.82
C ILE A 24 5.38 11.37 -25.33
N PHE A 25 5.41 12.66 -25.01
CA PHE A 25 5.56 13.12 -23.63
C PHE A 25 4.34 12.74 -22.78
N MET A 26 3.14 12.85 -23.34
CA MET A 26 1.91 12.42 -22.66
C MET A 26 1.89 10.93 -22.36
N TRP A 27 2.28 10.08 -23.31
CA TRP A 27 2.40 8.64 -23.06
C TRP A 27 3.47 8.30 -22.02
N PHE A 28 4.58 9.04 -22.01
CA PHE A 28 5.60 8.89 -20.97
C PHE A 28 5.02 9.18 -19.57
N ILE A 29 4.26 10.27 -19.40
CA ILE A 29 3.60 10.59 -18.13
C ILE A 29 2.65 9.46 -17.71
N VAL A 30 1.85 8.93 -18.65
CA VAL A 30 0.94 7.81 -18.38
C VAL A 30 1.70 6.58 -17.91
N LEU A 31 2.79 6.22 -18.59
CA LEU A 31 3.63 5.07 -18.21
C LEU A 31 4.23 5.24 -16.81
N VAL A 32 4.78 6.42 -16.51
CA VAL A 32 5.32 6.73 -15.18
C VAL A 32 4.22 6.63 -14.12
N THR A 33 3.03 7.15 -14.41
CA THR A 33 1.88 7.10 -13.50
C THR A 33 1.46 5.66 -13.22
N VAL A 34 1.32 4.83 -14.26
CA VAL A 34 0.98 3.40 -14.11
C VAL A 34 2.07 2.65 -13.35
N ALA A 35 3.35 2.96 -13.59
CA ALA A 35 4.46 2.36 -12.87
C ALA A 35 4.41 2.68 -11.37
N ILE A 36 4.14 3.94 -11.01
CA ILE A 36 3.98 4.35 -9.61
C ILE A 36 2.79 3.65 -8.96
N ILE A 37 1.63 3.60 -9.63
CA ILE A 37 0.43 2.90 -9.12
C ILE A 37 0.74 1.42 -8.88
N SER A 38 1.38 0.77 -9.85
CA SER A 38 1.76 -0.65 -9.75
C SER A 38 2.74 -0.88 -8.61
N TRP A 39 3.71 0.03 -8.42
CA TRP A 39 4.66 -0.03 -7.32
C TRP A 39 4.00 0.12 -5.95
N VAL A 40 3.09 1.09 -5.80
CA VAL A 40 2.30 1.28 -4.57
C VAL A 40 1.44 0.05 -4.28
N ALA A 41 0.73 -0.49 -5.29
CA ALA A 41 -0.07 -1.70 -5.14
C ALA A 41 0.77 -2.90 -4.69
N ALA A 42 1.97 -3.07 -5.27
CA ALA A 42 2.90 -4.12 -4.87
C ALA A 42 3.37 -3.97 -3.41
N LYS A 43 3.66 -2.73 -2.97
CA LYS A 43 4.04 -2.45 -1.57
C LYS A 43 2.90 -2.71 -0.60
N ILE A 44 1.68 -2.29 -0.94
CA ILE A 44 0.47 -2.58 -0.15
C ILE A 44 0.26 -4.09 -0.04
N TRP A 45 0.38 -4.81 -1.16
CA TRP A 45 0.26 -6.28 -1.17
C TRP A 45 1.31 -6.94 -0.28
N HIS A 46 2.57 -6.49 -0.36
CA HIS A 46 3.63 -6.97 0.50
C HIS A 46 3.27 -6.81 1.97
N ILE A 47 2.90 -5.60 2.40
CA ILE A 47 2.50 -5.30 3.78
C ILE A 47 1.32 -6.18 4.21
N HIS A 48 0.30 -6.29 3.35
CA HIS A 48 -0.88 -7.10 3.62
C HIS A 48 -0.55 -8.59 3.80
N SER A 49 0.47 -9.08 3.11
CA SER A 49 0.92 -10.47 3.17
C SER A 49 1.90 -10.78 4.32
N ILE A 50 2.41 -9.77 5.03
CA ILE A 50 3.38 -9.95 6.14
C ILE A 50 2.92 -10.99 7.17
N PRO A 51 1.68 -10.94 7.72
CA PRO A 51 1.28 -11.88 8.78
C PRO A 51 1.30 -13.33 8.31
N LYS A 52 0.95 -13.58 7.04
CA LYS A 52 1.02 -14.90 6.41
C LYS A 52 2.46 -15.41 6.35
N HIS A 53 3.41 -14.57 5.91
CA HIS A 53 4.82 -14.96 5.78
C HIS A 53 5.41 -15.28 7.16
N LEU A 54 5.22 -14.40 8.14
CA LEU A 54 5.70 -14.63 9.50
C LEU A 54 5.06 -15.87 10.15
N ALA A 55 3.78 -16.14 9.89
CA ALA A 55 3.12 -17.32 10.47
C ALA A 55 3.74 -18.64 9.98
N LYS A 56 4.15 -18.66 8.71
CA LYS A 56 4.87 -19.79 8.13
C LYS A 56 6.28 -19.92 8.71
N GLU A 57 7.01 -18.81 8.84
CA GLU A 57 8.37 -18.79 9.38
C GLU A 57 8.43 -19.19 10.86
N LYS A 58 7.47 -18.73 11.67
CA LYS A 58 7.36 -19.10 13.08
C LYS A 58 6.84 -20.53 13.31
N GLY A 59 6.48 -21.26 12.26
CA GLY A 59 5.95 -22.62 12.37
C GLY A 59 4.63 -22.71 13.15
N LEU A 60 3.83 -21.64 13.17
CA LEU A 60 2.57 -21.63 13.93
C LEU A 60 1.60 -22.67 13.35
N ALA A 61 1.01 -23.49 14.21
CA ALA A 61 -0.02 -24.46 13.82
C ALA A 61 -1.23 -23.79 13.12
N GLN A 62 -1.47 -22.52 13.44
CA GLN A 62 -2.55 -21.70 12.89
C GLN A 62 -2.16 -20.96 11.58
N ALA A 63 -1.01 -21.25 10.96
CA ALA A 63 -0.56 -20.53 9.75
C ALA A 63 -1.58 -20.57 8.60
N LYS A 64 -2.32 -21.69 8.45
CA LYS A 64 -3.41 -21.81 7.45
C LYS A 64 -4.59 -20.89 7.77
N LEU A 65 -4.95 -20.72 9.04
CA LEU A 65 -6.00 -19.80 9.47
C LEU A 65 -5.59 -18.34 9.21
N ILE A 66 -4.38 -17.97 9.62
CA ILE A 66 -3.82 -16.62 9.42
C ILE A 66 -3.80 -16.27 7.92
N PHE A 67 -3.46 -17.22 7.06
CA PHE A 67 -3.54 -17.04 5.61
C PHE A 67 -4.95 -16.65 5.14
N TRP A 68 -5.98 -17.41 5.52
CA TRP A 68 -7.36 -17.11 5.14
C TRP A 68 -7.85 -15.79 5.72
N MET A 69 -7.44 -15.46 6.96
CA MET A 69 -7.76 -14.18 7.59
C MET A 69 -7.13 -13.00 6.83
N CYS A 70 -5.91 -13.14 6.30
CA CYS A 70 -5.35 -12.13 5.41
C CYS A 70 -6.16 -11.99 4.11
N ILE A 71 -6.55 -13.09 3.46
CA ILE A 71 -7.34 -13.02 2.22
C ILE A 71 -8.72 -12.39 2.47
N LEU A 72 -9.45 -12.86 3.47
CA LEU A 72 -10.74 -12.30 3.87
C LEU A 72 -10.61 -10.86 4.38
N GLY A 73 -9.45 -10.52 4.94
CA GLY A 73 -9.07 -9.18 5.37
C GLY A 73 -9.02 -8.13 4.25
N LEU A 74 -8.90 -8.55 2.99
CA LEU A 74 -9.05 -7.65 1.83
C LEU A 74 -10.49 -7.15 1.70
N VAL A 75 -11.46 -7.99 2.05
CA VAL A 75 -12.91 -7.68 2.01
C VAL A 75 -13.35 -7.03 3.31
N TRP A 76 -12.89 -7.53 4.45
CA TRP A 76 -13.24 -7.02 5.77
C TRP A 76 -12.00 -6.76 6.62
N LYS A 77 -11.54 -5.50 6.63
CA LYS A 77 -10.32 -5.04 7.31
C LYS A 77 -10.08 -5.61 8.72
N PRO A 78 -11.09 -5.74 9.61
CA PRO A 78 -10.90 -6.30 10.95
C PRO A 78 -10.28 -7.70 10.96
N LEU A 79 -10.58 -8.55 9.97
CA LEU A 79 -9.99 -9.89 9.88
C LEU A 79 -8.48 -9.85 9.64
N TRP A 80 -8.00 -8.88 8.86
CA TRP A 80 -6.57 -8.68 8.69
C TRP A 80 -5.91 -8.25 10.00
N VAL A 81 -6.54 -7.33 10.74
CA VAL A 81 -6.04 -6.89 12.05
C VAL A 81 -5.96 -8.07 13.04
N LEU A 82 -6.98 -8.93 13.06
CA LEU A 82 -6.97 -10.14 13.88
C LEU A 82 -5.83 -11.10 13.48
N ALA A 83 -5.51 -11.18 12.18
CA ALA A 83 -4.37 -11.97 11.70
C ALA A 83 -3.04 -11.41 12.20
N VAL A 84 -2.90 -10.08 12.23
CA VAL A 84 -1.74 -9.38 12.81
C VAL A 84 -1.65 -9.64 14.32
N LEU A 85 -2.76 -9.57 15.04
CA LEU A 85 -2.79 -9.85 16.48
C LEU A 85 -2.40 -11.30 16.78
N ALA A 86 -2.91 -12.25 16.01
CA ALA A 86 -2.60 -13.66 16.16
C ALA A 86 -1.11 -13.98 15.95
N ILE A 87 -0.42 -13.27 15.04
CA ILE A 87 1.02 -13.52 14.78
C ILE A 87 1.95 -12.89 15.83
N VAL A 88 1.53 -11.81 16.48
CA VAL A 88 2.31 -11.15 17.55
C VAL A 88 2.04 -11.75 18.93
N THR A 89 0.91 -12.44 19.10
CA THR A 89 0.55 -13.10 20.35
C THR A 89 1.46 -14.29 20.62
N ASP A 90 1.98 -14.36 21.86
CA ASP A 90 2.76 -15.48 22.38
C ASP A 90 1.81 -16.59 22.85
N TRP A 91 1.54 -17.54 21.97
CA TRP A 91 0.59 -18.62 22.22
C TRP A 91 1.04 -19.58 23.33
N ASP A 92 2.35 -19.72 23.55
CA ASP A 92 2.88 -20.58 24.61
C ASP A 92 2.54 -20.02 25.99
N LYS A 93 2.71 -18.70 26.18
CA LYS A 93 2.31 -18.01 27.42
C LYS A 93 0.81 -18.03 27.65
N VAL A 94 0.03 -17.82 26.59
CA VAL A 94 -1.44 -17.88 26.65
C VAL A 94 -1.87 -19.29 27.09
N GLN A 95 -1.31 -20.33 26.48
CA GLN A 95 -1.63 -21.71 26.84
C GLN A 95 -1.18 -22.07 28.26
N ALA A 96 -0.01 -21.58 28.70
CA ALA A 96 0.47 -21.78 30.06
C ALA A 96 -0.43 -21.10 31.11
N TRP A 97 -0.89 -19.88 30.83
CA TRP A 97 -1.84 -19.18 31.69
C TRP A 97 -3.16 -19.94 31.83
N PHE A 98 -3.73 -20.41 30.71
CA PHE A 98 -4.96 -21.22 30.76
C PHE A 98 -4.80 -22.52 31.55
N LYS A 99 -3.65 -23.19 31.43
CA LYS A 99 -3.35 -24.41 32.20
C LYS A 99 -3.15 -24.12 33.69
N GLY A 100 -2.48 -23.02 34.05
CA GLY A 100 -2.28 -22.60 35.43
C GLY A 100 -3.54 -22.03 36.10
N ALA A 101 -4.47 -21.48 35.34
CA ALA A 101 -5.78 -21.05 35.84
C ALA A 101 -6.76 -22.22 36.10
N GLN A 102 -6.44 -23.43 35.61
CA GLN A 102 -7.20 -24.65 35.85
C GLN A 102 -6.72 -25.47 37.07
N SER A 103 -5.62 -25.08 37.72
CA SER A 103 -5.17 -25.65 39.01
C SER A 103 -5.67 -24.83 40.18
#